data_AF-A0A7C9FR93-F1
#
_entry.id   AF-A0A7C9FR93-F1
#
_cell.length_a   1.000
_cell.length_b   1.000
_cell.length_c   1.000
_cell.angle_alpha   90.00
_cell.angle_beta   90.00
_cell.angle_gamma   90.00
#
_symmetry.space_group_name_H-M   'P 1'
#
loop_
_entity.id
_entity.type
_entity.pdbx_description
1 polymer ?
#
loop_
_entity_poly.entity_id
_entity_poly.type
_entity_poly.pdbx_seq_one_letter_code
_entity_poly.pdbx_strand_id
1 'polypeptide(L)'
;ASSLFFVYSLDYARTRLANDSKAAKKGGERQFNGLIDVYRKTWASDGIAGLYRGFNISCVGIIVYRGLYFGMYDSLKPVVLTGSLQDSFFASFALGWLITNGAGLASYPIDTVRRRMMMTSGEAVKYKGSFDCFAQILKN
;
A
#
# COMPACT_ATOMS: atom_id res chain seq x y z
N ALA A 1 6.52 -5.60 12.47
CA ALA A 1 5.09 -5.99 12.51
C ALA A 1 4.28 -5.09 13.43
N SER A 2 4.75 -4.82 14.65
CA SER A 2 4.10 -3.91 15.63
C SER A 2 3.82 -2.51 15.08
N SER A 3 4.78 -1.88 14.39
CA SER A 3 4.55 -0.55 13.79
C SER A 3 3.44 -0.54 12.75
N LEU A 4 3.34 -1.58 11.92
CA LEU A 4 2.29 -1.69 10.92
C LEU A 4 0.92 -1.82 11.58
N PHE A 5 0.82 -2.56 12.68
CA PHE A 5 -0.44 -2.71 13.42
C PHE A 5 -1.02 -1.37 13.87
N PHE A 6 -0.19 -0.49 14.45
CA PHE A 6 -0.63 0.84 14.89
C PHE A 6 -0.85 1.82 13.72
N VAL A 7 0.02 1.80 12.71
CA VAL A 7 -0.02 2.78 11.62
C VAL A 7 -1.10 2.42 10.58
N TYR A 8 -1.47 1.14 10.45
CA TYR A 8 -2.41 0.69 9.42
C TYR A 8 -3.79 1.33 9.55
N SER A 9 -4.30 1.44 10.78
CA SER A 9 -5.60 2.07 11.05
C SER A 9 -5.60 3.55 10.64
N LEU A 10 -4.48 4.23 10.85
CA LEU A 10 -4.27 5.63 10.48
C LEU A 10 -4.10 5.80 8.97
N ASP A 11 -3.37 4.89 8.32
CA ASP A 11 -3.22 4.81 6.86
C ASP A 11 -4.57 4.59 6.17
N TYR A 12 -5.38 3.67 6.71
CA TYR A 12 -6.75 3.43 6.27
C TYR A 12 -7.61 4.70 6.39
N ALA A 13 -7.60 5.36 7.56
CA ALA A 13 -8.40 6.56 7.79
C ALA A 13 -8.00 7.72 6.87
N ARG A 14 -6.69 7.92 6.66
CA ARG A 14 -6.17 8.92 5.72
C ARG A 14 -6.57 8.62 4.27
N THR A 15 -6.45 7.36 3.85
CA THR A 15 -6.78 6.94 2.47
C THR A 15 -8.25 7.19 2.16
N ARG A 16 -9.15 6.83 3.08
CA ARG A 16 -10.59 7.08 2.94
C ARG A 16 -10.91 8.57 2.89
N LEU A 17 -10.34 9.36 3.80
CA LEU A 17 -10.57 10.80 3.84
C LEU A 17 -10.02 11.52 2.59
N ALA A 18 -8.87 11.10 2.08
CA ALA A 18 -8.29 11.64 0.86
C ALA A 18 -9.15 11.34 -0.37
N ASN A 19 -9.71 10.13 -0.46
CA ASN A 19 -10.59 9.75 -1.55
C ASN A 19 -11.97 10.43 -1.45
N ASP A 20 -12.53 10.59 -0.25
CA ASP A 20 -13.74 11.38 -0.02
C ASP A 20 -13.55 12.85 -0.43
N SER A 21 -12.41 13.46 -0.05
CA SER A 21 -12.04 14.81 -0.49
C SER A 21 -11.94 14.93 -2.02
N LYS A 22 -11.38 13.91 -2.69
CA LYS A 22 -11.32 13.87 -4.17
C LYS A 22 -12.70 13.71 -4.80
N ALA A 23 -13.58 12.89 -4.23
CA ALA A 23 -14.95 12.70 -4.71
C ALA A 23 -15.77 13.98 -4.53
N ALA A 24 -15.61 14.66 -3.39
CA ALA A 24 -16.28 15.92 -3.11
C ALA A 24 -15.89 17.04 -4.07
N LYS A 25 -14.59 17.12 -4.43
CA LYS A 25 -14.12 18.05 -5.46
C LYS A 25 -14.69 17.77 -6.86
N LYS A 26 -15.16 16.55 -7.13
CA LYS A 26 -15.80 16.15 -8.39
C LYS A 26 -17.33 16.27 -8.35
N GLY A 27 -17.90 16.92 -7.33
CA GLY A 27 -19.34 17.12 -7.18
C GLY A 27 -20.07 16.05 -6.36
N GLY A 28 -19.35 15.13 -5.71
CA GLY A 28 -19.95 14.20 -4.75
C GLY A 28 -20.21 14.85 -3.38
N GLU A 29 -21.12 14.28 -2.58
CA GLU A 29 -21.30 14.70 -1.19
C GLU A 29 -20.15 14.18 -0.30
N ARG A 30 -19.69 14.99 0.65
CA ARG A 30 -18.69 14.56 1.63
C ARG A 30 -19.25 13.53 2.58
N GLN A 31 -18.63 12.36 2.64
CA GLN A 31 -18.99 11.29 3.56
C GLN A 31 -18.32 11.43 4.93
N PHE A 32 -17.21 12.15 5.06
CA PHE A 32 -16.48 12.29 6.33
C PHE A 32 -16.11 13.74 6.66
N ASN A 33 -16.36 14.13 7.90
CA ASN A 33 -15.97 15.45 8.43
C ASN A 33 -14.52 15.50 8.96
N GLY A 34 -13.87 14.35 9.12
CA GLY A 34 -12.48 14.24 9.57
C GLY A 34 -12.08 12.82 9.92
N LEU A 35 -10.84 12.63 10.39
CA LEU A 35 -10.30 11.31 10.73
C LEU A 35 -11.12 10.60 11.82
N ILE A 36 -11.51 11.32 12.88
CA ILE A 36 -12.32 10.76 13.98
C ILE A 36 -13.68 10.26 13.47
N ASP A 37 -14.28 10.99 12.53
CA ASP A 37 -15.56 10.61 11.91
C ASP A 37 -15.42 9.34 11.05
N VAL A 38 -14.30 9.19 10.33
CA VAL A 38 -13.97 7.94 9.62
C VAL A 38 -13.90 6.75 10.57
N TYR A 39 -13.22 6.89 11.72
CA TYR A 39 -13.14 5.83 12.72
C TYR A 39 -14.52 5.48 13.29
N ARG A 40 -15.29 6.49 13.71
CA ARG A 40 -16.62 6.28 14.30
C ARG A 40 -17.57 5.58 13.34
N LYS A 41 -17.65 6.05 12.09
CA LYS A 41 -18.51 5.47 11.04
C LYS A 41 -18.06 4.06 10.65
N THR A 42 -16.75 3.83 10.50
CA THR A 42 -16.22 2.50 10.15
C THR A 42 -16.46 1.50 11.28
N TRP A 43 -16.29 1.93 12.54
CA TRP A 43 -16.55 1.09 13.70
C TRP A 43 -18.04 0.70 13.78
N ALA A 44 -18.94 1.65 13.51
CA ALA A 44 -20.37 1.39 13.50
C ALA A 44 -20.82 0.46 12.34
N SER A 45 -20.14 0.50 11.19
CA SER A 45 -20.54 -0.29 10.01
C SER A 45 -19.94 -1.69 9.95
N ASP A 46 -18.62 -1.81 10.13
CA ASP A 46 -17.86 -3.06 9.91
C ASP A 46 -16.95 -3.41 11.12
N GLY A 47 -17.00 -2.63 12.21
CA GLY A 47 -16.23 -2.87 13.44
C GLY A 47 -14.71 -2.80 13.24
N ILE A 48 -13.97 -3.48 14.14
CA ILE A 48 -12.49 -3.61 14.05
C ILE A 48 -12.06 -4.29 12.76
N ALA A 49 -12.82 -5.27 12.27
CA ALA A 49 -12.51 -5.98 11.04
C ALA A 49 -12.49 -5.04 9.81
N GLY A 50 -13.34 -4.00 9.80
CA GLY A 50 -13.35 -2.97 8.78
C GLY A 50 -12.09 -2.09 8.76
N LEU A 51 -11.52 -1.79 9.93
CA LEU A 51 -10.29 -0.99 10.07
C LEU A 51 -9.03 -1.75 9.60
N TYR A 52 -9.00 -3.07 9.75
CA TYR A 52 -7.89 -3.93 9.34
C TYR A 52 -8.13 -4.64 7.99
N ARG A 53 -9.15 -4.21 7.23
CA ARG A 53 -9.45 -4.78 5.93
C ARG A 53 -8.30 -4.54 4.96
N GLY A 54 -7.72 -5.61 4.42
CA GLY A 54 -6.51 -5.56 3.59
C GLY A 54 -5.18 -5.68 4.34
N PHE A 55 -5.19 -5.91 5.66
CA PHE A 55 -3.96 -6.06 6.44
C PHE A 55 -3.11 -7.25 5.98
N ASN A 56 -3.74 -8.38 5.63
CA ASN A 56 -3.01 -9.58 5.16
C ASN A 56 -2.21 -9.31 3.87
N ILE A 57 -2.83 -8.71 2.85
CA ILE A 57 -2.13 -8.36 1.61
C ILE A 57 -1.08 -7.27 1.83
N SER A 58 -1.29 -6.41 2.82
CA SER A 58 -0.32 -5.39 3.23
C SER A 58 0.94 -6.00 3.83
N CYS A 59 0.80 -7.04 4.65
CA CYS A 59 1.92 -7.82 5.18
C CYS A 59 2.70 -8.50 4.05
N VAL A 60 1.99 -9.17 3.12
CA VAL A 60 2.62 -9.80 1.95
C VAL A 60 3.35 -8.77 1.10
N GLY A 61 2.74 -7.61 0.82
CA GLY A 61 3.37 -6.54 0.04
C GLY A 61 4.65 -6.01 0.67
N ILE A 62 4.70 -5.86 1.99
CA ILE A 62 5.93 -5.46 2.70
C ILE A 62 7.01 -6.52 2.61
N ILE A 63 6.65 -7.80 2.74
CA ILE A 63 7.60 -8.91 2.63
C ILE A 63 8.19 -8.94 1.21
N VAL A 64 7.36 -8.83 0.18
CA VAL A 64 7.80 -8.81 -1.22
C VAL A 64 8.65 -7.58 -1.50
N TYR A 65 8.20 -6.38 -1.09
CA TYR A 65 8.96 -5.15 -1.30
C TYR A 65 10.32 -5.18 -0.62
N ARG A 66 10.37 -5.57 0.66
CA ARG A 66 11.64 -5.65 1.40
C ARG A 66 12.53 -6.79 0.89
N GLY A 67 11.94 -7.94 0.56
CA GLY A 67 12.67 -9.07 0.00
C GLY A 67 13.32 -8.73 -1.34
N LEU A 68 12.57 -8.09 -2.24
CA LEU A 68 13.11 -7.61 -3.51
C LEU A 68 14.12 -6.48 -3.32
N TYR A 69 13.85 -5.52 -2.43
CA TYR A 69 14.77 -4.42 -2.18
C TYR A 69 16.11 -4.92 -1.63
N PHE A 70 16.12 -5.70 -0.55
CA PHE A 70 17.35 -6.25 0.03
C PHE A 70 18.00 -7.27 -0.89
N GLY A 71 17.23 -8.16 -1.52
CA GLY A 71 17.77 -9.15 -2.45
C GLY A 71 18.44 -8.53 -3.66
N MET A 72 17.81 -7.53 -4.29
CA MET A 72 18.41 -6.79 -5.41
C MET A 72 19.59 -5.93 -4.94
N TYR A 73 19.49 -5.29 -3.77
CA TYR A 73 20.57 -4.48 -3.25
C TYR A 73 21.82 -5.31 -2.94
N ASP A 74 21.67 -6.45 -2.24
CA ASP A 74 22.80 -7.34 -1.91
C ASP A 74 23.36 -8.04 -3.15
N SER A 75 22.55 -8.29 -4.19
CA SER A 75 23.02 -8.90 -5.44
C SER A 75 23.70 -7.90 -6.38
N LEU A 76 23.20 -6.67 -6.47
CA LEU A 76 23.69 -5.66 -7.42
C LEU A 76 24.83 -4.81 -6.86
N LYS A 77 24.86 -4.60 -5.53
CA LYS A 77 25.95 -3.87 -4.87
C LYS A 77 27.35 -4.45 -5.19
N PRO A 78 27.62 -5.75 -5.03
CA PRO A 78 28.95 -6.31 -5.34
C PRO A 78 29.26 -6.40 -6.84
N VAL A 79 28.27 -6.23 -7.72
CA VAL A 79 28.45 -6.31 -9.19
C VAL A 79 28.69 -4.93 -9.81
N VAL A 80 28.04 -3.88 -9.27
CA VAL A 80 28.07 -2.52 -9.84
C VAL A 80 29.00 -1.59 -9.06
N LEU A 81 29.17 -1.80 -7.75
CA LEU A 81 30.06 -1.00 -6.90
C LEU A 81 31.43 -1.70 -6.74
N THR A 82 32.12 -1.95 -7.85
CA THR A 82 33.48 -2.50 -7.86
C THR A 82 34.50 -1.46 -8.32
N GLY A 83 35.68 -1.41 -7.69
CA GLY A 83 36.78 -0.52 -8.08
C GLY A 83 36.55 0.94 -7.65
N SER A 84 36.79 1.90 -8.54
CA SER A 84 36.69 3.35 -8.23
C SER A 84 35.28 3.86 -7.97
N LEU A 85 34.25 3.02 -8.20
CA LEU A 85 32.85 3.37 -8.02
C LEU A 85 32.32 3.05 -6.61
N GLN A 86 33.07 2.29 -5.80
CA GLN A 86 32.63 1.79 -4.49
C GLN A 86 32.27 2.91 -3.50
N ASP A 87 33.01 4.03 -3.52
CA ASP A 87 32.76 5.21 -2.68
C ASP A 87 32.00 6.34 -3.42
N SER A 88 31.59 6.10 -4.66
CA SER A 88 30.89 7.13 -5.44
C SER A 88 29.42 7.23 -5.04
N PHE A 89 29.05 8.37 -4.46
CA PHE A 89 27.67 8.68 -4.06
C PHE A 89 26.69 8.53 -5.24
N PHE A 90 27.05 9.03 -6.43
CA PHE A 90 26.21 8.95 -7.62
C PHE A 90 25.94 7.52 -8.10
N ALA A 91 26.94 6.63 -8.01
CA ALA A 91 26.79 5.23 -8.39
C ALA A 91 25.85 4.48 -7.42
N SER A 92 26.03 4.71 -6.11
CA SER A 92 25.13 4.17 -5.09
C SER A 92 23.70 4.72 -5.21
N PHE A 93 23.56 5.99 -5.57
CA PHE A 93 22.26 6.63 -5.81
C PHE A 93 21.55 6.06 -7.04
N ALA A 94 22.24 5.93 -8.18
CA ALA A 94 21.67 5.39 -9.40
C ALA A 94 21.23 3.92 -9.23
N LEU A 95 22.05 3.13 -8.52
CA LEU A 95 21.72 1.74 -8.18
C LEU A 95 20.48 1.68 -7.28
N GLY A 96 20.44 2.48 -6.22
CA GLY A 96 19.28 2.59 -5.33
C GLY A 96 18.01 3.01 -6.08
N TRP A 97 18.13 3.94 -7.04
CA TRP A 97 17.02 4.41 -7.86
C TRP A 97 16.48 3.30 -8.77
N LEU A 98 17.35 2.55 -9.46
CA LEU A 98 16.93 1.43 -10.31
C LEU A 98 16.26 0.31 -9.51
N ILE A 99 16.84 -0.06 -8.36
CA ILE A 99 16.26 -1.07 -7.47
C ILE A 99 14.89 -0.63 -6.97
N THR A 100 14.77 0.63 -6.55
CA THR A 100 13.50 1.16 -6.04
C THR A 100 12.42 1.20 -7.14
N ASN A 101 12.77 1.60 -8.36
CA ASN A 101 11.84 1.57 -9.48
C ASN A 101 11.44 0.14 -9.86
N GLY A 102 12.39 -0.79 -9.93
CA GLY A 102 12.12 -2.20 -10.24
C GLY A 102 11.25 -2.89 -9.18
N ALA A 103 11.62 -2.75 -7.91
CA ALA A 103 10.83 -3.28 -6.79
C ALA A 103 9.45 -2.61 -6.69
N GLY A 104 9.37 -1.30 -6.98
CA GLY A 104 8.11 -0.56 -7.04
C GLY A 104 7.18 -1.09 -8.12
N LEU A 105 7.69 -1.32 -9.34
CA LEU A 105 6.91 -1.89 -10.45
C LEU A 105 6.45 -3.32 -10.15
N ALA A 106 7.33 -4.16 -9.61
CA ALA A 106 6.99 -5.54 -9.25
C ALA A 106 5.95 -5.63 -8.12
N SER A 107 5.98 -4.69 -7.16
CA SER A 107 5.03 -4.65 -6.04
C SER A 107 3.74 -3.88 -6.34
N TYR A 108 3.67 -3.16 -7.48
CA TYR A 108 2.54 -2.33 -7.86
C TYR A 108 1.18 -3.07 -7.92
N PRO A 109 1.10 -4.32 -8.42
CA PRO A 109 -0.15 -5.08 -8.41
C PRO A 109 -0.64 -5.36 -6.98
N ILE A 110 0.27 -5.65 -6.05
CA ILE A 110 -0.04 -5.94 -4.65
C ILE A 110 -0.52 -4.66 -3.95
N ASP A 111 0.15 -3.54 -4.21
CA ASP A 111 -0.24 -2.22 -3.70
C ASP A 111 -1.63 -1.79 -4.22
N THR A 112 -1.93 -2.11 -5.48
CA THR A 112 -3.25 -1.87 -6.09
C THR A 112 -4.36 -2.65 -5.37
N VAL A 113 -4.16 -3.95 -5.15
CA VAL A 113 -5.12 -4.80 -4.41
C VAL A 113 -5.32 -4.27 -2.98
N ARG A 114 -4.23 -3.91 -2.29
CA ARG A 114 -4.29 -3.32 -0.95
C ARG A 114 -5.19 -2.08 -0.92
N ARG A 115 -4.93 -1.10 -1.79
CA ARG A 115 -5.70 0.15 -1.82
C ARG A 115 -7.16 -0.08 -2.21
N ARG A 116 -7.44 -1.00 -3.14
CA ARG A 116 -8.81 -1.38 -3.50
C ARG A 116 -9.55 -1.98 -2.31
N MET A 117 -8.94 -2.89 -1.56
CA MET A 117 -9.54 -3.50 -0.38
C MET A 117 -9.79 -2.52 0.77
N MET A 118 -8.90 -1.53 0.96
CA MET A 118 -9.09 -0.47 1.97
C MET A 118 -10.30 0.43 1.65
N MET A 119 -10.67 0.56 0.39
CA MET A 119 -11.78 1.41 -0.04
C MET A 119 -13.15 0.75 0.03
N THR A 120 -13.20 -0.57 0.19
CA THR A 120 -14.43 -1.38 0.17
C THR A 120 -15.28 -1.28 1.44
N SER A 121 -14.74 -0.74 2.54
CA SER A 121 -15.48 -0.62 3.79
C SER A 121 -16.62 0.41 3.65
N GLY A 122 -17.86 -0.01 3.91
CA GLY A 122 -19.07 0.80 3.71
C GLY A 122 -19.69 0.77 2.31
N GLU A 123 -19.11 0.07 1.33
CA GLU A 123 -19.70 -0.14 0.00
C GLU A 123 -20.42 -1.50 -0.12
N ALA A 124 -21.37 -1.62 -1.06
CA ALA A 124 -22.15 -2.84 -1.29
C ALA A 124 -21.31 -4.01 -1.85
N VAL A 125 -20.22 -3.72 -2.57
CA VAL A 125 -19.36 -4.73 -3.21
C VAL A 125 -18.24 -5.13 -2.26
N LYS A 126 -18.52 -6.05 -1.34
CA LYS A 126 -17.52 -6.58 -0.40
C LYS A 126 -16.67 -7.66 -1.09
N TYR A 127 -15.39 -7.37 -1.40
CA TYR A 127 -14.43 -8.42 -1.73
C TYR A 127 -14.29 -9.39 -0.56
N LYS A 128 -14.40 -10.70 -0.83
CA LYS A 128 -14.30 -11.75 0.20
C LYS A 128 -12.87 -11.94 0.70
N GLY A 129 -11.88 -11.56 -0.11
CA GLY A 129 -10.47 -11.63 0.25
C GLY A 129 -9.56 -11.00 -0.82
N SER A 130 -8.25 -11.03 -0.56
CA SER A 130 -7.24 -10.42 -1.43
C SER A 130 -7.12 -11.13 -2.78
N PHE A 131 -7.24 -12.45 -2.81
CA PHE A 131 -7.25 -13.23 -4.06
C PHE A 131 -8.52 -12.99 -4.88
N ASP A 132 -9.68 -12.87 -4.23
CA ASP A 132 -10.95 -12.54 -4.89
C ASP A 132 -10.90 -11.14 -5.51
N CYS A 133 -10.35 -10.16 -4.79
CA CYS A 133 -10.10 -8.81 -5.32
C CYS A 133 -9.16 -8.84 -6.53
N PHE A 134 -8.05 -9.59 -6.45
CA PHE A 134 -7.11 -9.72 -7.55
C PHE A 134 -7.74 -10.39 -8.79
N ALA A 135 -8.48 -11.47 -8.60
CA ALA A 135 -9.17 -12.18 -9.68
C ALA A 135 -10.24 -11.31 -10.35
N GLN A 136 -11.00 -10.53 -9.57
CA GLN A 136 -11.99 -9.59 -10.12
C GLN A 136 -11.36 -8.42 -10.87
N ILE A 137 -10.20 -7.92 -10.42
CA ILE A 137 -9.45 -6.88 -11.15
C ILE A 137 -8.92 -7.41 -12.48
N LEU A 138 -8.45 -8.67 -12.54
CA LEU A 138 -7.95 -9.27 -13.79
C LEU A 138 -9.04 -9.66 -14.78
N LYS A 139 -10.26 -9.91 -14.29
CA LYS A 139 -11.39 -10.34 -15.12
C LYS A 139 -12.14 -9.17 -15.77
N ASN A 140 -12.02 -7.96 -15.20
CA ASN A 140 -12.57 -6.70 -15.75
C ASN A 140 -11.54 -6.01 -16.65
#